data_AF-A0A946MC03-F1
#
_entry.id   AF-A0A946MC03-F1
#
_cell.length_a   1.000
_cell.length_b   1.000
_cell.length_c   1.000
_cell.angle_alpha   90.00
_cell.angle_beta   90.00
_cell.angle_gamma   90.00
#
_symmetry.space_group_name_H-M   'P 1'
#
loop_
_entity.id
_entity.type
_entity.pdbx_description
1 polymer ?
#
loop_
_entity_poly.entity_id
_entity_poly.type
_entity_poly.pdbx_seq_one_letter_code
_entity_poly.pdbx_strand_id
1 'polypeptide(L)'
;MQFILIDQITELNEGSDITAIKALSIAEEYLRDHFPLFPVMPGVLMLEGLFQASAWLVRQSENFSNSMVILKEARNVKYSGFVAPGQTLLIKATITKQDETTTSLK
;
A
#
# COMPACT_ATOMS: atom_id res chain seq x y z
N MET A 1 -14.61 -9.39 -5.49
CA MET A 1 -13.39 -8.76 -4.95
C MET A 1 -13.61 -7.32 -4.48
N GLN A 2 -13.46 -7.07 -3.18
CA GLN A 2 -13.27 -5.72 -2.62
C GLN A 2 -11.77 -5.39 -2.72
N PHE A 3 -11.40 -4.33 -3.43
CA PHE A 3 -9.99 -4.01 -3.72
C PHE A 3 -9.42 -2.97 -2.76
N ILE A 4 -9.46 -3.31 -1.47
CA ILE A 4 -8.92 -2.49 -0.38
C ILE A 4 -7.83 -3.31 0.31
N LEU A 5 -6.59 -2.84 0.23
CA LEU A 5 -5.39 -3.59 0.64
C LEU A 5 -4.67 -2.96 1.83
N ILE A 6 -5.37 -2.10 2.57
CA ILE A 6 -4.99 -1.62 3.89
C ILE A 6 -6.19 -1.83 4.82
N ASP A 7 -5.95 -2.37 6.00
CA ASP A 7 -7.02 -2.60 6.99
C ASP A 7 -7.08 -1.46 8.01
N GLN A 8 -5.93 -0.86 8.33
CA GLN A 8 -5.83 0.24 9.29
C GLN A 8 -4.64 1.15 8.99
N ILE A 9 -4.83 2.47 9.13
CA ILE A 9 -3.75 3.45 9.23
C ILE A 9 -3.44 3.62 10.72
N THR A 10 -2.22 3.33 11.12
CA THR A 10 -1.79 3.40 12.54
C THR A 10 -1.14 4.74 12.88
N GLU A 11 -0.49 5.37 11.90
CA GLU A 11 0.13 6.69 12.04
C GLU A 11 -0.06 7.47 10.74
N LEU A 12 -0.36 8.77 10.84
CA LEU A 12 -0.45 9.67 9.69
C LEU A 12 0.07 11.05 10.10
N ASN A 13 1.28 11.38 9.62
CA ASN A 13 1.93 12.67 9.82
C ASN A 13 1.80 13.47 8.52
N GLU A 14 0.91 14.46 8.51
CA GLU A 14 0.60 15.28 7.34
C GLU A 14 1.86 15.86 6.68
N GLY A 15 1.98 15.68 5.36
CA GLY A 15 3.14 16.16 4.59
C GLY A 15 4.46 15.41 4.83
N SER A 16 4.47 14.39 5.70
CA SER A 16 5.68 13.66 6.07
C SER A 16 5.58 12.17 5.74
N ASP A 17 4.76 11.41 6.48
CA ASP A 17 4.79 9.96 6.45
C ASP A 17 3.50 9.31 6.93
N ILE A 18 3.32 8.04 6.56
CA ILE A 18 2.18 7.21 6.95
C ILE A 18 2.66 5.80 7.29
N THR A 19 2.08 5.24 8.35
CA THR A 19 2.19 3.82 8.68
C THR A 19 0.80 3.18 8.60
N ALA A 20 0.67 2.08 7.86
CA ALA A 20 -0.54 1.30 7.72
C ALA A 20 -0.25 -0.19 7.87
N ILE A 21 -1.30 -0.98 8.09
CA ILE A 21 -1.21 -2.44 8.19
C ILE A 21 -2.21 -3.13 7.27
N LYS A 22 -1.78 -4.27 6.73
CA LYS A 22 -2.63 -5.25 6.06
C LYS A 22 -2.42 -6.62 6.71
N ALA A 23 -3.41 -7.09 7.46
CA ALA A 23 -3.45 -8.45 7.99
C ALA A 23 -3.90 -9.41 6.89
N LEU A 24 -3.08 -10.40 6.57
CA LEU A 24 -3.40 -11.36 5.53
C LEU A 24 -4.23 -12.50 6.09
N SER A 25 -5.50 -12.59 5.68
CA SER A 25 -6.38 -13.71 6.00
C SER A 25 -6.32 -14.78 4.91
N ILE A 26 -6.46 -16.06 5.27
CA ILE A 26 -6.65 -17.13 4.28
C ILE A 26 -7.96 -16.97 3.48
N ALA A 27 -8.91 -16.17 3.99
CA ALA A 27 -10.18 -15.90 3.34
C ALA A 27 -10.08 -14.97 2.12
N GLU A 28 -8.92 -14.36 1.89
CA GLU A 28 -8.68 -13.46 0.75
C GLU A 28 -8.86 -14.19 -0.58
N GLU A 29 -9.71 -13.64 -1.45
CA GLU A 29 -10.17 -14.31 -2.68
C GLU A 29 -9.01 -14.70 -3.61
N TYR A 30 -7.99 -13.83 -3.72
CA TYR A 30 -6.82 -14.03 -4.57
C TYR A 30 -5.88 -15.15 -4.10
N LEU A 31 -6.00 -15.62 -2.86
CA LEU A 31 -5.15 -16.71 -2.35
C LEU A 31 -5.59 -18.10 -2.79
N ARG A 32 -6.83 -18.25 -3.30
CA ARG A 32 -7.32 -19.53 -3.84
C ARG A 32 -6.40 -20.06 -4.93
N ASP A 33 -5.85 -19.14 -5.72
CA ASP A 33 -5.08 -19.45 -6.92
C ASP A 33 -3.62 -18.98 -6.78
N HIS A 34 -3.24 -18.35 -5.66
CA HIS A 34 -1.90 -17.79 -5.43
C HIS A 34 -1.33 -18.15 -4.03
N PHE A 35 -0.84 -19.37 -3.84
CA PHE A 35 -1.00 -20.55 -4.68
C PHE A 35 -1.74 -21.64 -3.89
N PRO A 36 -2.47 -22.56 -4.53
CA PRO A 36 -3.32 -23.53 -3.82
C PRO A 36 -2.63 -24.34 -2.71
N LEU A 37 -1.34 -24.65 -2.85
CA LEU A 37 -0.54 -25.39 -1.87
C LEU A 37 0.45 -24.50 -1.09
N PHE A 38 0.55 -23.23 -1.43
CA PHE A 38 1.45 -22.25 -0.83
C PHE A 38 0.82 -20.84 -0.92
N PRO A 39 -0.22 -20.55 -0.13
CA PRO A 39 -0.94 -19.29 -0.21
C PRO A 39 -0.05 -18.16 0.28
N VAL A 40 0.21 -17.19 -0.60
CA VAL A 40 1.01 -16.00 -0.31
C VAL A 40 0.43 -14.79 -1.02
N MET A 41 0.55 -13.61 -0.44
CA MET A 41 0.12 -12.37 -1.09
C MET A 41 0.92 -12.14 -2.38
N PRO A 42 0.26 -11.90 -3.53
CA PRO A 42 0.95 -11.48 -4.74
C PRO A 42 1.75 -10.20 -4.50
N GLY A 43 3.00 -10.14 -4.94
CA GLY A 43 3.87 -8.98 -4.72
C GLY A 43 3.28 -7.66 -5.24
N VAL A 44 2.57 -7.71 -6.38
CA VAL A 44 1.86 -6.55 -6.93
C VAL A 44 0.76 -6.01 -6.01
N LEU A 45 0.14 -6.86 -5.19
CA LEU A 45 -0.84 -6.43 -4.20
C LEU A 45 -0.16 -5.80 -2.97
N MET A 46 1.08 -6.18 -2.65
CA MET A 46 1.88 -5.47 -1.64
C MET A 46 2.20 -4.05 -2.11
N LEU A 47 2.59 -3.89 -3.39
CA LEU A 47 2.82 -2.59 -4.00
C LEU A 47 1.54 -1.75 -4.07
N GLU A 48 0.40 -2.36 -4.39
CA GLU A 48 -0.89 -1.68 -4.37
C GLU A 48 -1.28 -1.23 -2.95
N GLY A 49 -1.06 -2.05 -1.92
CA GLY A 49 -1.26 -1.64 -0.53
C GLY A 49 -0.41 -0.42 -0.14
N LEU A 50 0.87 -0.40 -0.58
CA LEU A 50 1.75 0.75 -0.43
C LEU A 50 1.20 1.99 -1.15
N PHE A 51 0.71 1.82 -2.37
CA PHE A 51 0.09 2.90 -3.13
C PHE A 51 -1.17 3.44 -2.45
N GLN A 52 -2.07 2.57 -1.97
CA GLN A 52 -3.29 2.98 -1.27
C GLN A 52 -2.99 3.77 0.00
N ALA A 53 -2.01 3.32 0.80
CA ALA A 53 -1.53 4.07 1.97
C ALA A 53 -0.95 5.44 1.54
N SER A 54 -0.09 5.44 0.53
CA SER A 54 0.53 6.66 -0.02
C SER A 54 -0.51 7.67 -0.52
N ALA A 55 -1.57 7.19 -1.18
CA ALA A 55 -2.64 8.04 -1.69
C ALA A 55 -3.42 8.73 -0.56
N TRP A 56 -3.59 8.08 0.59
CA TRP A 56 -4.16 8.73 1.78
C TRP A 56 -3.26 9.84 2.31
N LEU A 57 -1.95 9.61 2.36
CA LEU A 57 -0.99 10.64 2.79
C LEU A 57 -0.99 11.85 1.84
N VAL A 58 -1.00 11.62 0.52
CA VAL A 58 -1.06 12.68 -0.50
C VAL A 58 -2.37 13.47 -0.38
N ARG A 59 -3.51 12.79 -0.26
CA ARG A 59 -4.80 13.47 -0.07
C ARG A 59 -4.80 14.33 1.19
N GLN A 60 -4.26 13.82 2.30
CA GLN A 60 -4.16 14.58 3.53
C GLN A 60 -3.25 15.80 3.36
N SER A 61 -2.08 15.67 2.72
CA SER A 61 -1.15 16.79 2.53
C SER A 61 -1.66 17.87 1.57
N GLU A 62 -2.61 17.52 0.70
CA GLU A 62 -3.25 18.43 -0.25
C GLU A 62 -4.65 18.89 0.21
N ASN A 63 -4.99 18.63 1.47
CA ASN A 63 -6.31 18.92 2.06
C ASN A 63 -7.48 18.46 1.16
N PHE A 64 -7.34 17.26 0.60
CA PHE A 64 -8.31 16.62 -0.29
C PHE A 64 -8.72 17.45 -1.51
N SER A 65 -7.86 18.37 -1.97
CA SER A 65 -8.14 19.22 -3.13
C SER A 65 -8.29 18.43 -4.44
N ASN A 66 -7.69 17.23 -4.51
CA ASN A 66 -7.75 16.33 -5.66
C ASN A 66 -8.54 15.05 -5.32
N SER A 67 -9.48 14.69 -6.20
CA SER A 67 -10.31 13.48 -6.02
C SER A 67 -9.57 12.18 -6.39
N MET A 68 -8.60 12.26 -7.31
CA MET A 68 -7.89 11.12 -7.86
C MET A 68 -6.38 11.26 -7.68
N VAL A 69 -5.77 10.22 -7.14
CA VAL A 69 -4.31 10.01 -7.11
C VAL A 69 -4.04 8.79 -7.99
N ILE A 70 -3.07 8.87 -8.88
CA ILE A 70 -2.73 7.80 -9.82
C ILE A 70 -1.27 7.40 -9.60
N LEU A 71 -1.01 6.09 -9.53
CA LEU A 71 0.35 5.58 -9.54
C LEU A 71 0.96 5.77 -10.94
N LYS A 72 1.82 6.77 -11.09
CA LYS A 72 2.52 7.05 -12.35
C LYS A 72 3.68 6.08 -12.62
N GLU A 73 4.41 5.73 -11.57
CA GLU A 73 5.66 4.97 -11.69
C GLU A 73 6.03 4.31 -10.35
N ALA A 74 6.59 3.11 -10.42
CA ALA A 74 7.28 2.47 -9.30
C ALA A 74 8.69 2.05 -9.75
N ARG A 75 9.72 2.49 -9.05
CA ARG A 75 11.13 2.20 -9.36
C ARG A 75 11.79 1.41 -8.24
N ASN A 76 12.78 0.59 -8.61
CA ASN A 76 13.63 -0.14 -7.67
C ASN A 76 12.87 -1.01 -6.66
N VAL A 77 11.70 -1.54 -7.05
CA VAL A 77 10.90 -2.43 -6.20
C VAL A 77 11.65 -3.74 -6.00
N LYS A 78 11.88 -4.13 -4.75
CA LYS A 78 12.53 -5.38 -4.36
C LYS A 78 11.66 -6.12 -3.35
N TYR A 79 11.46 -7.40 -3.58
CA TYR A 79 10.74 -8.28 -2.66
C TYR A 79 11.76 -9.18 -1.96
N SER A 80 11.84 -9.08 -0.63
CA SER A 80 12.77 -9.87 0.18
C SER A 80 12.11 -11.08 0.86
N GLY A 81 10.79 -11.19 0.78
CA GLY A 81 10.03 -12.27 1.38
C GLY A 81 8.57 -12.22 0.97
N PHE A 82 7.83 -13.25 1.36
CA PHE A 82 6.39 -13.37 1.13
C PHE A 82 5.61 -12.97 2.37
N VAL A 83 4.35 -12.59 2.17
CA VAL A 83 3.35 -12.45 3.24
C VAL A 83 2.40 -13.62 3.11
N ALA A 84 2.30 -14.45 4.15
CA ALA A 84 1.46 -15.64 4.22
C ALA A 84 0.26 -15.41 5.16
N PRO A 85 -0.83 -16.19 5.04
CA PRO A 85 -1.98 -16.09 5.93
C PRO A 85 -1.59 -16.13 7.41
N GLY A 86 -2.20 -15.24 8.20
CA GLY A 86 -1.88 -15.03 9.61
C GLY A 86 -0.73 -14.04 9.86
N GLN A 87 -0.06 -13.55 8.81
CA GLN A 87 0.95 -12.49 8.92
C GLN A 87 0.35 -11.11 8.67
N THR A 88 1.00 -10.10 9.22
CA THR A 88 0.67 -8.69 8.98
C THR A 88 1.75 -8.03 8.16
N LEU A 89 1.37 -7.48 7.02
CA LEU A 89 2.21 -6.58 6.24
C LEU A 89 2.16 -5.18 6.86
N LEU A 90 3.30 -4.74 7.40
CA LEU A 90 3.51 -3.36 7.83
C LEU A 90 3.91 -2.52 6.62
N ILE A 91 3.14 -1.47 6.34
CA ILE A 91 3.31 -0.58 5.20
C ILE A 91 3.77 0.77 5.73
N LYS A 92 4.88 1.28 5.20
CA LYS A 92 5.38 2.61 5.52
C LYS A 92 5.67 3.35 4.22
N ALA A 93 5.26 4.61 4.16
CA ALA A 93 5.62 5.50 3.07
C ALA A 93 6.00 6.87 3.62
N THR A 94 7.03 7.48 3.04
CA THR A 94 7.48 8.82 3.40
C THR A 94 7.57 9.69 2.15
N ILE A 95 7.01 10.90 2.20
CA ILE A 95 7.16 11.89 1.13
C ILE A 95 8.63 12.31 1.06
N THR A 96 9.20 12.24 -0.14
CA THR A 96 10.57 12.67 -0.43
C THR A 96 10.63 13.93 -1.26
N LYS A 97 9.61 14.15 -2.09
CA LYS A 97 9.46 15.32 -2.94
C LYS A 97 7.99 15.50 -3.28
N GLN A 98 7.53 16.75 -3.28
CA GLN A 98 6.19 17.11 -3.72
C GLN A 98 6.28 18.34 -4.62
N ASP A 99 5.78 18.17 -5.84
CA ASP A 99 5.63 19.23 -6.84
C ASP A 99 4.12 19.42 -7.12
N GLU A 100 3.72 20.42 -7.91
CA GLU A 100 2.30 20.76 -8.15
C GLU A 100 1.42 19.61 -8.67
N THR A 101 2.00 18.63 -9.36
CA THR A 101 1.26 17.53 -10.02
C THR A 101 1.78 16.15 -9.65
N THR A 102 2.83 16.05 -8.83
CA THR A 102 3.46 14.76 -8.55
C THR A 102 4.09 14.75 -7.16
N THR A 103 3.74 13.72 -6.40
CA THR A 103 4.35 13.41 -5.11
C THR A 103 5.16 12.13 -5.23
N SER A 104 6.43 12.18 -4.82
CA SER A 104 7.34 11.03 -4.80
C SER A 104 7.48 10.52 -3.37
N LEU A 105 7.28 9.22 -3.18
CA LEU A 105 7.38 8.55 -1.90
C LEU A 105 8.46 7.45 -1.92
N LYS A 106 8.98 7.14 -0.74
CA LYS A 106 9.87 5.99 -0.51
C LYS A 106 9.28 5.05 0.53
#